data_AF-A0ABD1DND2-F1
#
_entry.id   AF-A0ABD1DND2-F1
#
_cell.length_a   1.000
_cell.length_b   1.000
_cell.length_c   1.000
_cell.angle_alpha   90.00
_cell.angle_beta   90.00
_cell.angle_gamma   90.00
#
_symmetry.space_group_name_H-M   'P 1'
#
loop_
_entity.id
_entity.type
_entity.pdbx_description
1 polymer ?
#
loop_
_entity_poly.entity_id
_entity_poly.type
_entity_poly.pdbx_seq_one_letter_code
_entity_poly.pdbx_strand_id
1 'polypeptide(L)'
;MGPDSMFMVLMMSSFTQIDLLKSSLQELSEKINRKETHIGKSLKHIINRHQEHLKYLQTIEAVYRIFYFVSFVSFGANLVLSLYAVVKLSWYQGLAFMFFISYEFLFSCFTGTLLAIKSEQLQRAIYDVPWHKMSVVNQKKIRLLLEASQKPLSLTLIFYRIDMPTFLKMYKTIYSIFTMLLTVRGD
;
A
#
# COMPACT_ATOMS: atom_id res chain seq x y z
N MET A 1 11.08 14.56 6.89
CA MET A 1 11.32 15.31 5.64
C MET A 1 12.07 14.49 4.59
N GLY A 2 13.32 14.04 4.83
CA GLY A 2 14.06 13.19 3.87
C GLY A 2 13.49 11.78 3.66
N PRO A 3 13.27 10.97 4.70
CA PRO A 3 12.78 9.59 4.53
C PRO A 3 11.33 9.53 4.02
N ASP A 4 10.48 10.48 4.42
CA ASP A 4 9.08 10.54 3.98
C ASP A 4 8.97 10.88 2.49
N SER A 5 9.80 11.80 2.00
CA SER A 5 9.84 12.14 0.58
C SER A 5 10.38 11.00 -0.28
N MET A 6 11.42 10.30 0.21
CA MET A 6 11.92 9.08 -0.44
C MET A 6 10.82 8.01 -0.52
N PHE A 7 10.08 7.78 0.57
CA PHE A 7 8.97 6.83 0.57
C PHE A 7 7.90 7.22 -0.46
N MET A 8 7.49 8.50 -0.51
CA MET A 8 6.50 8.96 -1.48
C MET A 8 6.95 8.71 -2.92
N VAL A 9 8.21 9.00 -3.26
CA VAL A 9 8.76 8.74 -4.60
C VAL A 9 8.75 7.25 -4.93
N LEU A 10 9.16 6.39 -3.97
CA LEU A 10 9.17 4.94 -4.16
C LEU A 10 7.74 4.40 -4.37
N MET A 11 6.77 4.87 -3.59
CA MET A 11 5.36 4.48 -3.74
C MET A 11 4.77 4.95 -5.07
N MET A 12 5.04 6.18 -5.49
CA MET A 12 4.62 6.68 -6.80
C MET A 12 5.21 5.84 -7.93
N SER A 13 6.49 5.48 -7.83
CA SER A 13 7.12 4.61 -8.82
C SER A 13 6.51 3.20 -8.85
N SER A 14 6.05 2.68 -7.70
CA SER A 14 5.32 1.42 -7.63
C SER A 14 3.97 1.52 -8.36
N PHE A 15 3.23 2.60 -8.17
CA PHE A 15 1.98 2.85 -8.88
C PHE A 15 2.20 2.91 -10.39
N THR A 16 3.22 3.63 -10.84
CA THR A 16 3.60 3.69 -12.26
C THR A 16 3.96 2.31 -12.81
N GLN A 17 4.70 1.49 -12.05
CA GLN A 17 5.04 0.12 -12.47
C GLN A 17 3.79 -0.77 -12.64
N ILE A 18 2.80 -0.65 -11.74
CA ILE A 18 1.53 -1.37 -11.87
C ILE A 18 0.75 -0.90 -13.11
N ASP A 19 0.65 0.41 -13.32
CA ASP A 19 -0.08 0.98 -14.47
C ASP A 19 0.60 0.60 -15.80
N LEU A 20 1.94 0.59 -15.86
CA LEU A 20 2.70 0.10 -17.01
C LEU A 20 2.48 -1.39 -17.27
N LEU A 21 2.42 -2.21 -16.23
CA LEU A 21 2.15 -3.64 -16.35
C LEU A 21 0.73 -3.89 -16.88
N LYS A 22 -0.25 -3.10 -16.42
CA LYS A 22 -1.63 -3.12 -16.93
C LYS A 22 -1.70 -2.72 -18.42
N SER A 23 -1.00 -1.65 -18.81
CA SER A 23 -0.89 -1.25 -20.23
C SER A 23 -0.28 -2.37 -21.09
N SER A 24 0.79 -2.99 -20.59
CA SER A 24 1.45 -4.12 -21.28
C SER A 24 0.53 -5.33 -21.44
N LEU A 25 -0.35 -5.59 -20.47
CA LEU A 25 -1.37 -6.65 -20.56
C LEU A 25 -2.46 -6.33 -21.59
N GLN A 26 -2.85 -5.06 -21.71
CA GLN A 26 -3.81 -4.62 -22.73
C GLN A 26 -3.22 -4.77 -24.13
N GLU A 27 -1.98 -4.34 -24.35
CA GLU A 27 -1.26 -4.57 -25.61
C GLU A 27 -1.13 -6.07 -25.93
N LEU A 28 -0.87 -6.90 -24.93
CA LEU A 28 -0.84 -8.35 -25.10
C LEU A 28 -2.21 -8.88 -25.55
N SER A 29 -3.30 -8.40 -24.94
CA SER A 29 -4.67 -8.75 -25.31
C SER A 29 -4.98 -8.43 -26.77
N GLU A 30 -4.58 -7.24 -27.24
CA GLU A 30 -4.74 -6.84 -28.65
C GLU A 30 -3.94 -7.72 -29.60
N LYS A 31 -2.68 -8.03 -29.27
CA LYS A 31 -1.82 -8.91 -30.08
C LYS A 31 -2.37 -10.32 -30.20
N ILE A 32 -2.98 -10.85 -29.13
CA ILE A 32 -3.68 -12.14 -29.18
C ILE A 32 -4.85 -12.08 -30.14
N ASN A 33 -5.63 -11.00 -30.09
CA ASN A 33 -6.81 -10.87 -30.95
C ASN A 33 -6.44 -10.74 -32.44
N ARG A 34 -5.27 -10.13 -32.73
CA ARG A 34 -4.68 -10.04 -34.07
C ARG A 34 -3.97 -11.33 -34.54
N LYS A 35 -3.95 -12.40 -33.71
CA LYS A 35 -3.28 -13.68 -33.99
C LYS A 35 -1.79 -13.56 -34.31
N GLU A 36 -1.08 -12.63 -33.66
CA GLU A 36 0.37 -12.50 -33.85
C GLU A 36 1.15 -13.70 -33.27
N THR A 37 2.27 -14.06 -33.90
CA THR A 37 3.10 -15.21 -33.51
C THR A 37 4.04 -14.94 -32.33
N HIS A 38 4.30 -13.66 -31.99
CA HIS A 38 5.29 -13.28 -30.97
C HIS A 38 4.76 -13.17 -29.51
N ILE A 39 3.55 -13.66 -29.24
CA ILE A 39 2.87 -13.59 -27.92
C ILE A 39 3.74 -14.15 -26.78
N GLY A 40 4.49 -15.23 -27.03
CA GLY A 40 5.29 -15.90 -26.00
C GLY A 40 6.44 -15.05 -25.45
N LYS A 41 7.05 -14.17 -26.27
CA LYS A 41 8.13 -13.27 -25.83
C LYS A 41 7.57 -12.13 -24.98
N SER A 42 6.48 -11.51 -25.42
CA SER A 42 5.80 -10.44 -24.66
C SER A 42 5.27 -10.95 -23.32
N LEU A 43 4.69 -12.15 -23.28
CA LEU A 43 4.24 -12.76 -22.03
C LEU A 43 5.40 -13.02 -21.06
N LYS A 44 6.53 -13.52 -21.55
CA LYS A 44 7.73 -13.72 -20.71
C LYS A 44 8.23 -12.39 -20.13
N HIS A 45 8.21 -11.31 -20.93
CA HIS A 45 8.60 -9.98 -20.46
C HIS A 45 7.68 -9.46 -19.35
N ILE A 46 6.36 -9.61 -19.52
CA ILE A 46 5.35 -9.23 -18.52
C ILE A 46 5.53 -10.00 -17.21
N ILE A 47 5.78 -11.31 -17.28
CA ILE A 47 6.03 -12.13 -16.09
C ILE A 47 7.29 -11.67 -15.35
N ASN A 48 8.38 -11.40 -16.09
CA ASN A 48 9.62 -10.91 -15.48
C ASN A 48 9.41 -9.54 -14.82
N ARG A 49 8.70 -8.62 -15.47
CA ARG A 49 8.35 -7.32 -14.90
C ARG A 49 7.47 -7.42 -13.65
N HIS A 50 6.49 -8.32 -13.64
CA HIS A 50 5.68 -8.57 -12.45
C HIS A 50 6.53 -9.11 -11.30
N GLN A 51 7.44 -10.06 -11.56
CA GLN A 51 8.35 -10.59 -10.54
C GLN A 51 9.32 -9.53 -10.01
N GLU A 52 9.83 -8.66 -10.87
CA GLU A 52 10.66 -7.51 -10.47
C GLU A 52 9.88 -6.54 -9.58
N HIS A 53 8.63 -6.23 -9.93
CA HIS A 53 7.74 -5.38 -9.14
C HIS A 53 7.44 -5.98 -7.76
N LEU A 54 7.20 -7.29 -7.68
CA LEU A 54 7.02 -7.99 -6.40
C LEU A 54 8.27 -7.90 -5.52
N LYS A 55 9.47 -8.13 -6.09
CA LYS A 55 10.75 -8.00 -5.36
C LYS A 55 11.00 -6.56 -4.92
N TYR A 56 10.65 -5.59 -5.76
CA TYR A 56 10.76 -4.17 -5.44
C TYR A 56 9.91 -3.81 -4.22
N LEU A 57 8.65 -4.25 -4.19
CA LEU A 57 7.76 -4.02 -3.05
C LEU A 57 8.23 -4.74 -1.77
N GLN A 58 8.73 -5.97 -1.88
CA GLN A 58 9.33 -6.68 -0.73
C GLN A 58 10.56 -5.94 -0.17
N THR A 59 11.35 -5.31 -1.04
CA THR A 59 12.52 -4.52 -0.63
C THR A 59 12.09 -3.24 0.07
N ILE A 60 11.10 -2.52 -0.47
CA ILE A 60 10.53 -1.33 0.19
C ILE A 60 10.00 -1.71 1.58
N GLU A 61 9.21 -2.78 1.65
CA GLU A 61 8.66 -3.26 2.91
C GLU A 61 9.77 -3.56 3.91
N ALA A 62 10.79 -4.34 3.53
CA ALA A 62 11.90 -4.68 4.43
C ALA A 62 12.66 -3.45 4.96
N VAL A 63 12.92 -2.46 4.11
CA VAL A 63 13.65 -1.24 4.47
C VAL A 63 12.82 -0.33 5.38
N TYR A 64 11.56 -0.11 5.06
CA TYR A 64 10.72 0.86 5.76
C TYR A 64 9.94 0.27 6.94
N ARG A 65 9.89 -1.05 7.09
CA ARG A 65 9.11 -1.71 8.15
C ARG A 65 9.50 -1.26 9.56
N ILE A 66 10.79 -1.15 9.87
CA ILE A 66 11.26 -0.70 11.20
C ILE A 66 11.00 0.80 11.36
N PHE A 67 11.30 1.60 10.34
CA PHE A 67 11.08 3.04 10.35
C PHE A 67 9.61 3.37 10.67
N TYR A 68 8.67 2.79 9.93
CA TYR A 68 7.25 3.02 10.18
C TYR A 68 6.77 2.50 11.53
N PHE A 69 7.33 1.40 12.04
CA PHE A 69 6.98 0.91 13.38
C PHE A 69 7.35 1.94 14.45
N VAL A 70 8.56 2.50 14.39
CA VAL A 70 9.01 3.56 15.31
C VAL A 70 8.16 4.81 15.16
N SER A 71 7.87 5.22 13.91
CA SER A 71 7.02 6.38 13.62
C SER A 71 5.59 6.19 14.15
N PHE A 72 5.04 4.98 14.07
CA PHE A 72 3.70 4.65 14.57
C PHE A 72 3.62 4.78 16.11
N VAL A 73 4.60 4.24 16.83
CA VAL A 73 4.66 4.37 18.30
C VAL A 73 4.85 5.83 18.70
N SER A 74 5.74 6.54 18.00
CA SER A 74 6.01 7.97 18.25
C SER A 74 4.77 8.82 17.99
N PHE A 75 4.03 8.54 16.92
CA PHE A 75 2.77 9.19 16.59
C PHE A 75 1.74 9.04 17.72
N GLY A 76 1.53 7.81 18.19
CA GLY A 76 0.60 7.54 19.29
C GLY A 76 0.96 8.29 20.57
N ALA A 77 2.25 8.29 20.94
CA ALA A 77 2.73 9.01 22.12
C ALA A 77 2.57 10.53 21.99
N ASN A 78 2.92 11.10 20.83
CA ASN A 78 2.75 12.54 20.57
C ASN A 78 1.28 12.97 20.63
N LEU A 79 0.37 12.17 20.07
CA LEU A 79 -1.07 12.47 20.11
C LEU A 79 -1.61 12.52 21.55
N VAL A 80 -1.25 11.54 22.38
CA VAL A 80 -1.67 11.51 23.79
C VAL A 80 -1.07 12.71 24.56
N LEU A 81 0.21 13.01 24.35
CA LEU A 81 0.87 14.14 25.01
C LEU A 81 0.29 15.50 24.58
N SER A 82 0.03 15.69 23.28
CA SER A 82 -0.61 16.90 22.76
C SER A 82 -2.04 17.07 23.31
N LEU A 83 -2.83 15.99 23.38
CA LEU A 83 -4.16 16.03 24.01
C LEU A 83 -4.07 16.45 25.47
N TYR A 84 -3.13 15.88 26.24
CA TYR A 84 -2.90 16.26 27.63
C TYR A 84 -2.52 17.74 27.77
N ALA A 85 -1.59 18.21 26.94
CA ALA A 85 -1.14 19.61 26.96
C ALA A 85 -2.25 20.60 26.59
N VAL A 86 -3.10 20.26 25.62
CA VAL A 86 -4.27 21.10 25.27
C VAL A 86 -5.21 21.22 26.47
N VAL A 87 -5.49 20.11 27.18
CA VAL A 87 -6.41 20.10 28.33
C VAL A 87 -5.84 20.80 29.57
N LYS A 88 -4.54 20.67 29.83
CA LYS A 88 -3.91 21.19 31.06
C LYS A 88 -3.31 22.59 30.91
N LEU A 89 -2.70 22.89 29.76
CA LEU A 89 -1.94 24.12 29.53
C LEU A 89 -2.67 25.10 28.60
N SER A 90 -3.89 24.78 28.16
CA SER A 90 -4.66 25.56 27.18
C SER A 90 -3.86 25.88 25.91
N TRP A 91 -2.96 24.97 25.53
CA TRP A 91 -2.05 25.19 24.41
C TRP A 91 -2.75 24.92 23.08
N TYR A 92 -3.46 25.92 22.58
CA TYR A 92 -4.27 25.83 21.36
C TYR A 92 -3.46 25.45 20.10
N GLN A 93 -2.18 25.87 20.01
CA GLN A 93 -1.29 25.48 18.90
C GLN A 93 -1.04 23.96 18.83
N GLY A 94 -1.18 23.24 19.95
CA GLY A 94 -1.08 21.78 19.97
C GLY A 94 -2.16 21.08 19.11
N LEU A 95 -3.31 21.72 18.90
CA LEU A 95 -4.35 21.21 18.00
C LEU A 95 -3.90 21.24 16.54
N ALA A 96 -3.28 22.34 16.09
CA ALA A 96 -2.77 22.46 14.73
C ALA A 96 -1.69 21.41 14.44
N PHE A 97 -0.80 21.17 15.40
CA PHE A 97 0.22 20.13 15.31
C PHE A 97 -0.40 18.73 15.22
N MET A 98 -1.42 18.46 16.06
CA MET A 98 -2.15 17.19 16.01
C MET A 98 -2.81 16.96 14.65
N PHE A 99 -3.47 17.96 14.08
CA PHE A 99 -4.08 17.87 12.76
C PHE A 99 -3.03 17.57 11.67
N PHE A 100 -1.87 18.22 11.72
CA PHE A 100 -0.82 18.03 10.72
C PHE A 100 -0.27 16.61 10.75
N ILE A 101 0.11 16.11 11.94
CA ILE A 101 0.62 14.75 12.08
C ILE A 101 -0.46 13.73 11.71
N SER A 102 -1.71 13.97 12.13
CA SER A 102 -2.86 13.13 11.78
C SER A 102 -3.01 12.96 10.27
N TYR A 103 -2.84 14.06 9.53
CA TYR A 103 -2.91 14.08 8.09
C TYR A 103 -1.78 13.29 7.43
N GLU A 104 -0.53 13.44 7.88
CA GLU A 104 0.61 12.68 7.36
C GLU A 104 0.43 11.16 7.56
N PHE A 105 -0.07 10.77 8.73
CA PHE A 105 -0.32 9.36 9.05
C PHE A 105 -1.49 8.78 8.23
N LEU A 106 -2.56 9.56 8.05
CA LEU A 106 -3.67 9.21 7.17
C LEU A 106 -3.19 9.01 5.73
N PHE A 107 -2.37 9.92 5.21
CA PHE A 107 -1.85 9.85 3.85
C PHE A 107 -1.00 8.58 3.63
N SER A 108 -0.18 8.21 4.61
CA SER A 108 0.61 6.97 4.57
C SER A 108 -0.27 5.72 4.53
N CYS A 109 -1.30 5.65 5.38
CA CYS A 109 -2.26 4.53 5.39
C CYS A 109 -3.13 4.48 4.12
N PHE A 110 -3.49 5.64 3.58
CA PHE A 110 -4.19 5.75 2.31
C PHE A 110 -3.36 5.19 1.16
N THR A 111 -2.07 5.51 1.13
CA THR A 111 -1.16 5.05 0.08
C THR A 111 -0.99 3.52 0.12
N GLY A 112 -0.90 2.92 1.31
CA GLY A 112 -0.91 1.46 1.46
C GLY A 112 -2.20 0.81 0.97
N THR A 113 -3.36 1.40 1.32
CA THR A 113 -4.66 0.92 0.85
C THR A 113 -4.81 1.06 -0.67
N LEU A 114 -4.35 2.18 -1.24
CA LEU A 114 -4.36 2.43 -2.68
C LEU A 114 -3.50 1.42 -3.44
N LEU A 115 -2.35 1.02 -2.89
CA LEU A 115 -1.52 -0.03 -3.45
C LEU A 115 -2.27 -1.37 -3.53
N ALA A 116 -2.99 -1.74 -2.47
CA ALA A 116 -3.80 -2.96 -2.45
C ALA A 116 -4.90 -2.91 -3.53
N ILE A 117 -5.60 -1.78 -3.67
CA ILE A 117 -6.62 -1.59 -4.71
C ILE A 117 -6.02 -1.70 -6.12
N LYS A 118 -4.87 -1.06 -6.37
CA LYS A 118 -4.17 -1.14 -7.66
C LYS A 118 -3.70 -2.56 -7.98
N SER A 119 -3.24 -3.31 -6.97
CA SER A 119 -2.90 -4.73 -7.12
C SER A 119 -4.12 -5.57 -7.52
N GLU A 120 -5.29 -5.32 -6.91
CA GLU A 120 -6.52 -6.02 -7.26
C GLU A 120 -6.96 -5.69 -8.71
N GLN A 121 -6.83 -4.44 -9.13
CA GLN A 121 -7.08 -4.03 -10.52
C GLN A 121 -6.14 -4.73 -11.51
N LEU A 122 -4.87 -4.90 -11.15
CA LEU A 122 -3.91 -5.66 -11.95
C LEU A 122 -4.33 -7.13 -12.07
N GLN A 123 -4.74 -7.75 -10.95
CA GLN A 123 -5.24 -9.13 -10.95
C GLN A 123 -6.44 -9.30 -11.89
N ARG A 124 -7.40 -8.36 -11.85
CA ARG A 124 -8.55 -8.34 -12.78
C ARG A 124 -8.09 -8.19 -14.24
N ALA A 125 -7.16 -7.28 -14.50
CA ALA A 125 -6.62 -7.08 -15.85
C ALA A 125 -5.90 -8.33 -16.40
N ILE A 126 -5.22 -9.11 -15.55
CA ILE A 126 -4.61 -10.40 -15.93
C ILE A 126 -5.70 -11.44 -16.25
N TYR A 127 -6.78 -11.45 -15.48
CA TYR A 127 -7.91 -12.37 -15.68
C TYR A 127 -8.64 -12.11 -17.01
N ASP A 128 -8.81 -10.83 -17.39
CA ASP A 128 -9.51 -10.42 -18.62
C ASP A 128 -8.71 -10.68 -19.91
N VAL A 129 -7.44 -11.09 -19.82
CA VAL A 129 -6.64 -11.45 -21.00
C VAL A 129 -7.29 -12.66 -21.70
N PRO A 130 -7.45 -12.67 -23.04
CA PRO A 130 -8.05 -13.76 -23.80
C PRO A 130 -7.12 -14.99 -23.88
N TRP A 131 -6.85 -15.61 -22.73
CA TRP A 131 -5.95 -16.76 -22.56
C TRP A 131 -6.41 -17.97 -23.38
N HIS A 132 -7.72 -18.14 -23.59
CA HIS A 132 -8.29 -19.23 -24.38
C HIS A 132 -7.82 -19.24 -25.85
N LYS A 133 -7.43 -18.08 -26.41
CA LYS A 133 -6.92 -17.97 -27.79
C LYS A 133 -5.41 -18.26 -27.91
N MET A 134 -4.72 -18.47 -26.79
CA MET A 134 -3.27 -18.73 -26.77
C MET A 134 -2.93 -20.21 -26.90
N SER A 135 -1.67 -20.51 -27.23
CA SER A 135 -1.13 -21.87 -27.13
C SER A 135 -1.13 -22.40 -25.70
N VAL A 136 -1.24 -23.73 -25.54
CA VAL A 136 -1.28 -24.42 -24.23
C VAL A 136 -0.09 -24.04 -23.34
N VAL A 137 1.10 -23.84 -23.92
CA VAL A 137 2.30 -23.42 -23.19
C VAL A 137 2.13 -22.02 -22.57
N ASN A 138 1.52 -21.09 -23.31
CA ASN A 138 1.30 -19.71 -22.84
C ASN A 138 0.11 -19.63 -21.87
N GLN A 139 -0.91 -20.47 -22.04
CA GLN A 139 -2.02 -20.61 -21.08
C GLN A 139 -1.51 -21.00 -19.68
N LYS A 140 -0.61 -21.99 -19.60
CA LYS A 140 0.01 -22.39 -18.32
C LYS A 140 0.76 -21.22 -17.65
N LYS A 141 1.46 -20.40 -18.45
CA LYS A 141 2.21 -19.22 -17.94
C LYS A 141 1.29 -18.13 -17.40
N ILE A 142 0.19 -17.81 -18.09
CA ILE A 142 -0.81 -16.85 -17.59
C ILE A 142 -1.46 -17.35 -16.32
N ARG A 143 -1.78 -18.66 -16.25
CA ARG A 143 -2.35 -19.23 -15.02
C ARG A 143 -1.42 -19.06 -13.82
N LEU A 144 -0.12 -19.33 -13.99
CA LEU A 144 0.87 -19.11 -12.94
C LEU A 144 1.00 -17.63 -12.58
N LEU A 145 0.94 -16.73 -13.56
CA LEU A 145 0.95 -15.29 -13.32
C LEU A 145 -0.28 -14.85 -12.50
N LEU A 146 -1.46 -15.33 -12.86
CA LEU A 146 -2.70 -15.03 -12.15
C LEU A 146 -2.66 -15.52 -10.70
N GLU A 147 -2.18 -16.75 -10.49
CA GLU A 147 -2.00 -17.32 -9.14
C GLU A 147 -0.98 -16.51 -8.31
N ALA A 148 0.11 -16.05 -8.94
CA ALA A 148 1.08 -15.19 -8.28
C ALA A 148 0.50 -13.81 -7.92
N SER A 149 -0.31 -13.22 -8.80
CA SER A 149 -0.93 -11.90 -8.57
C SER A 149 -2.12 -11.92 -7.60
N GLN A 150 -2.71 -13.09 -7.34
CA GLN A 150 -3.75 -13.28 -6.33
C GLN A 150 -3.24 -13.16 -4.89
N LYS A 151 -1.92 -13.26 -4.69
CA LYS A 151 -1.34 -13.02 -3.36
C LYS A 151 -1.48 -11.52 -3.05
N PRO A 152 -2.19 -11.15 -1.97
CA PRO A 152 -2.44 -9.75 -1.67
C PRO A 152 -1.11 -9.02 -1.43
N LEU A 153 -0.85 -8.02 -2.26
CA LEU A 153 0.24 -7.06 -2.06
C LEU A 153 -0.15 -6.10 -0.95
N SER A 154 0.17 -6.49 0.28
CA SER A 154 -0.04 -5.68 1.48
C SER A 154 1.30 -5.28 2.09
N LEU A 155 1.54 -3.98 2.29
CA LEU A 155 2.68 -3.50 3.06
C LEU A 155 2.44 -3.79 4.54
N THR A 156 3.33 -4.57 5.16
CA THR A 156 3.21 -4.96 6.56
C THR A 156 4.22 -4.19 7.42
N LEU A 157 3.72 -3.44 8.40
CA LEU A 157 4.47 -3.12 9.61
C LEU A 157 4.60 -4.41 10.39
N ILE A 158 5.73 -4.65 11.04
CA ILE A 158 6.08 -5.89 11.79
C ILE A 158 4.86 -6.69 12.30
N PHE A 159 3.91 -6.03 12.97
CA PHE A 159 2.68 -6.62 13.51
C PHE A 159 1.36 -6.19 12.82
N TYR A 160 1.34 -5.13 12.01
CA TYR A 160 0.12 -4.54 11.44
C TYR A 160 0.26 -4.22 9.95
N ARG A 161 -0.79 -4.46 9.16
CA ARG A 161 -0.80 -3.95 7.77
C ARG A 161 -1.01 -2.45 7.73
N ILE A 162 -0.32 -1.76 6.81
CA ILE A 162 -0.49 -0.33 6.54
C ILE A 162 -1.77 -0.14 5.71
N ASP A 163 -2.92 -0.19 6.39
CA ASP A 163 -4.23 -0.03 5.76
C ASP A 163 -5.10 0.93 6.59
N MET A 164 -6.12 1.51 5.95
CA MET A 164 -7.11 2.38 6.62
C MET A 164 -7.78 1.77 7.87
N PRO A 165 -8.09 0.46 7.94
CA PRO A 165 -8.60 -0.15 9.16
C PRO A 165 -7.64 -0.04 10.35
N THR A 166 -6.32 -0.09 10.11
CA THR A 166 -5.30 0.06 11.16
C THR A 166 -5.29 1.50 11.68
N PHE A 167 -5.40 2.48 10.79
CA PHE A 167 -5.55 3.89 11.17
C PHE A 167 -6.75 4.11 12.10
N LEU A 168 -7.92 3.59 11.73
CA LEU A 168 -9.14 3.74 12.53
C LEU A 168 -9.02 3.05 13.90
N LYS A 169 -8.40 1.86 13.96
CA LYS A 169 -8.14 1.16 15.23
C LYS A 169 -7.26 2.01 16.14
N MET A 170 -6.20 2.60 15.60
CA MET A 170 -5.30 3.47 16.36
C MET A 170 -6.02 4.67 16.95
N TYR A 171 -6.82 5.40 16.16
CA TYR A 171 -7.59 6.54 16.65
C TYR A 171 -8.61 6.16 17.72
N LYS A 172 -9.28 5.00 17.57
CA LYS A 172 -10.18 4.47 18.59
C LYS A 172 -9.45 4.23 19.92
N THR A 173 -8.26 3.64 19.86
CA THR A 173 -7.44 3.42 21.07
C THR A 173 -7.04 4.74 21.72
N ILE A 174 -6.60 5.74 20.94
CA ILE A 174 -6.22 7.06 21.47
C ILE A 174 -7.43 7.74 22.12
N TYR A 175 -8.59 7.71 21.47
CA TYR A 175 -9.83 8.26 22.02
C TYR A 175 -10.26 7.54 23.31
N SER A 176 -10.11 6.21 23.37
CA SER A 176 -10.37 5.42 24.57
C SER A 176 -9.42 5.78 25.73
N ILE A 177 -8.13 5.97 25.46
CA ILE A 177 -7.15 6.42 26.47
C ILE A 177 -7.51 7.82 26.96
N PHE A 178 -7.88 8.71 26.05
CA PHE A 178 -8.26 10.08 26.37
C PHE A 178 -9.52 10.14 27.25
N THR A 179 -10.56 9.40 26.89
CA THR A 179 -11.79 9.33 27.69
C THR A 179 -11.54 8.73 29.07
N MET A 180 -10.73 7.67 29.18
CA MET A 180 -10.31 7.11 30.47
C MET A 180 -9.57 8.15 31.34
N LEU A 181 -8.63 8.92 30.75
CA LEU A 181 -7.93 9.99 31.46
C LEU A 181 -8.87 11.11 31.93
N LEU A 182 -9.92 11.42 31.17
CA LEU A 182 -10.93 12.40 31.58
C LEU A 182 -11.80 11.86 32.73
N THR A 183 -12.21 10.59 32.68
CA THR A 183 -13.01 9.97 33.73
C THR A 183 -12.27 9.90 35.06
N VAL A 184 -10.99 9.50 35.06
CA VAL A 184 -10.16 9.44 36.28
C VAL A 184 -9.93 10.82 36.91
N ARG A 185 -10.11 11.91 36.15
CA ARG A 185 -10.04 13.28 36.67
C ARG A 185 -11.37 13.78 37.27
N GLY A 186 -12.47 13.07 37.02
CA GLY A 186 -13.80 13.43 37.48
C GLY A 186 -14.12 13.01 38.92
N ASP A 187 -13.25 12.21 39.53
CA ASP A 187 -13.25 11.83 40.96
C ASP A 187 -12.15 12.60 41.73
#